data_AF-A0A920G0J9-F1
#
_entry.id   AF-A0A920G0J9-F1
#
_cell.length_a   1.000
_cell.length_b   1.000
_cell.length_c   1.000
_cell.angle_alpha   90.00
_cell.angle_beta   90.00
_cell.angle_gamma   90.00
#
_symmetry.space_group_name_H-M   'P 1'
#
loop_
_entity.id
_entity.type
_entity.pdbx_description
1 polymer ?
#
loop_
_entity_poly.entity_id
_entity_poly.type
_entity_poly.pdbx_seq_one_letter_code
_entity_poly.pdbx_strand_id
1 'polypeptide(L)'
;MVVQSSSGHPHYEQPYGPTVPAYYALIARAHMDEFGTTGEQFAEAAVSCRTWATQHPKAQMRDPISVEDVMNSRAIADPLKVLDCSLVSDGGAAVVITRQDRAKDGPHKPVTLLGYGEGHAYEHISQAKI
;
A
#
# COMPACT_ATOMS: atom_id res chain seq x y z
N MET A 1 -19.19 7.30 7.69
CA MET A 1 -18.44 6.15 8.24
C MET A 1 -18.59 4.87 7.41
N VAL A 2 -19.78 4.57 6.86
CA VAL A 2 -20.07 3.36 6.06
C VAL A 2 -19.13 3.15 4.84
N VAL A 3 -18.65 4.22 4.19
CA VAL A 3 -17.79 4.12 3.00
C VAL A 3 -16.40 3.52 3.29
N GLN A 4 -15.89 3.61 4.53
CA GLN A 4 -14.55 3.09 4.83
C GLN A 4 -14.53 1.63 5.28
N SER A 5 -15.70 1.05 5.61
CA SER A 5 -15.80 -0.35 6.06
C SER A 5 -16.29 -1.31 4.99
N SER A 6 -16.74 -0.84 3.83
CA SER A 6 -17.31 -1.68 2.76
C SER A 6 -16.34 -2.70 2.15
N SER A 7 -15.03 -2.57 2.44
CA SER A 7 -14.00 -3.51 1.97
C SER A 7 -13.90 -4.78 2.81
N GLY A 8 -14.60 -4.86 3.96
CA GLY A 8 -14.54 -6.04 4.83
C GLY A 8 -15.55 -7.12 4.50
N HIS A 9 -15.42 -8.27 5.16
CA HIS A 9 -16.44 -9.32 5.12
C HIS A 9 -17.79 -8.79 5.65
N PRO A 10 -18.89 -8.92 4.89
CA PRO A 10 -20.18 -8.26 5.20
C PRO A 10 -20.77 -8.66 6.55
N HIS A 11 -20.49 -9.87 7.03
CA HIS A 11 -21.04 -10.38 8.29
C HIS A 11 -20.05 -10.40 9.46
N TYR A 12 -18.75 -10.37 9.20
CA TYR A 12 -17.74 -10.64 10.23
C TYR A 12 -16.77 -9.48 10.45
N GLU A 13 -16.79 -8.47 9.59
CA GLU A 13 -15.88 -7.32 9.70
C GLU A 13 -16.64 -6.01 9.56
N GLN A 14 -17.45 -5.85 8.51
CA GLN A 14 -18.22 -4.63 8.28
C GLN A 14 -19.07 -4.20 9.48
N PRO A 15 -19.75 -5.11 10.23
CA PRO A 15 -20.54 -4.73 11.40
C PRO A 15 -19.73 -4.06 12.52
N TYR A 16 -18.42 -4.29 12.56
CA TYR A 16 -17.50 -3.72 13.56
C TYR A 16 -16.92 -2.37 13.13
N GLY A 17 -17.21 -1.92 11.91
CA GLY A 17 -16.82 -0.61 11.38
C GLY A 17 -15.32 -0.32 11.22
N PRO A 18 -14.41 -1.31 11.03
CA PRO A 18 -13.01 -1.00 10.77
C PRO A 18 -12.85 -0.23 9.46
N THR A 19 -11.90 0.69 9.44
CA THR A 19 -11.47 1.41 8.23
C THR A 19 -10.39 0.62 7.51
N VAL A 20 -10.09 0.95 6.25
CA VAL A 20 -8.96 0.31 5.52
C VAL A 20 -7.63 0.39 6.28
N PRO A 21 -7.21 1.56 6.84
CA PRO A 21 -6.03 1.60 7.70
C PRO A 21 -6.13 0.69 8.92
N ALA A 22 -7.31 0.50 9.51
CA ALA A 22 -7.49 -0.39 10.65
C ALA A 22 -7.27 -1.86 10.28
N TYR A 23 -7.68 -2.32 9.10
CA TYR A 23 -7.37 -3.67 8.63
C TYR A 23 -5.86 -3.90 8.48
N TYR A 24 -5.15 -2.96 7.85
CA TYR A 24 -3.69 -3.04 7.76
C TYR A 24 -3.02 -2.95 9.13
N ALA A 25 -3.58 -2.19 10.07
CA ALA A 25 -3.06 -2.10 11.43
C ALA A 25 -3.18 -3.43 12.20
N LEU A 26 -4.25 -4.20 11.98
CA LEU A 26 -4.38 -5.56 12.52
C LEU A 26 -3.30 -6.50 11.98
N ILE A 27 -3.00 -6.42 10.67
CA ILE A 27 -1.92 -7.19 10.05
C ILE A 27 -0.56 -6.76 10.61
N ALA A 28 -0.32 -5.45 10.71
CA ALA A 28 0.92 -4.90 11.24
C ALA A 28 1.13 -5.37 12.69
N ARG A 29 0.09 -5.29 13.53
CA ARG A 29 0.14 -5.76 14.92
C ARG A 29 0.46 -7.26 15.00
N ALA A 30 -0.23 -8.09 14.22
CA ALA A 30 0.05 -9.54 14.19
C ALA A 30 1.51 -9.82 13.79
N HIS A 31 2.04 -9.11 12.80
CA HIS A 31 3.43 -9.22 12.39
C HIS A 31 4.41 -8.76 13.49
N MET A 32 4.09 -7.68 14.23
CA MET A 32 4.89 -7.24 15.38
C MET A 32 4.90 -8.29 16.49
N ASP A 33 3.76 -8.91 16.77
CA ASP A 33 3.62 -9.91 17.84
C ASP A 33 4.35 -11.21 17.47
N GLU A 34 4.33 -11.63 16.21
CA GLU A 34 4.97 -12.86 15.73
C GLU A 34 6.48 -12.70 15.49
N PHE A 35 6.89 -11.61 14.84
CA PHE A 35 8.27 -11.42 14.37
C PHE A 35 9.06 -10.38 15.16
N GLY A 36 8.43 -9.68 16.10
CA GLY A 36 9.09 -8.64 16.90
C GLY A 36 9.42 -7.36 16.12
N THR A 37 8.79 -7.12 14.97
CA THR A 37 9.01 -5.88 14.23
C THR A 37 8.56 -4.65 15.01
N THR A 38 9.20 -3.52 14.79
CA THR A 38 8.89 -2.25 15.49
C THR A 38 8.20 -1.24 14.59
N GLY A 39 7.57 -0.23 15.18
CA GLY A 39 6.95 0.87 14.43
C GLY A 39 7.98 1.65 13.60
N GLU A 40 9.19 1.82 14.11
CA GLU A 40 10.30 2.47 13.42
C GLU A 40 10.71 1.68 12.17
N GLN A 41 10.68 0.35 12.22
CA GLN A 41 10.97 -0.48 11.05
C GLN A 41 9.88 -0.36 9.98
N PHE A 42 8.62 -0.19 10.35
CA PHE A 42 7.57 0.14 9.39
C PHE A 42 7.74 1.55 8.81
N ALA A 43 8.13 2.51 9.64
CA ALA A 43 8.36 3.89 9.21
C ALA A 43 9.47 4.02 8.14
N GLU A 44 10.48 3.15 8.16
CA GLU A 44 11.51 3.10 7.11
C GLU A 44 10.92 2.88 5.70
N ALA A 45 9.81 2.15 5.58
CA ALA A 45 9.14 1.96 4.30
C ALA A 45 8.55 3.28 3.77
N ALA A 46 7.93 4.07 4.65
CA ALA A 46 7.39 5.38 4.30
C ALA A 46 8.50 6.38 3.91
N VAL A 47 9.60 6.39 4.66
CA VAL A 47 10.79 7.20 4.38
C VAL A 47 11.38 6.85 3.02
N SER A 48 11.63 5.56 2.77
CA SER A 48 12.18 5.08 1.49
C SER A 48 11.28 5.44 0.30
N CYS A 49 9.97 5.23 0.42
CA CYS A 49 9.00 5.67 -0.59
C CYS A 49 9.08 7.18 -0.83
N ARG A 50 9.20 7.99 0.22
CA ARG A 50 9.32 9.44 0.09
C ARG A 50 10.64 9.85 -0.57
N THR A 51 11.75 9.19 -0.26
CA THR A 51 13.06 9.43 -0.89
C THR A 51 13.02 9.24 -2.41
N TRP A 52 12.32 8.21 -2.91
CA TRP A 52 12.11 8.06 -4.35
C TRP A 52 11.15 9.10 -4.92
N ALA A 53 10.11 9.46 -4.17
CA ALA A 53 9.14 10.46 -4.58
C ALA A 53 9.77 11.86 -4.76
N THR A 54 10.77 12.24 -3.95
CA THR A 54 11.46 13.55 -4.08
C THR A 54 12.10 13.72 -5.47
N GLN A 55 12.58 12.62 -6.04
CA GLN A 55 13.24 12.53 -7.34
C GLN A 55 12.26 12.47 -8.51
N HIS A 56 10.97 12.18 -8.27
CA HIS A 56 9.97 12.10 -9.33
C HIS A 56 9.18 13.42 -9.43
N PRO A 57 9.28 14.17 -10.55
CA PRO A 57 8.60 15.47 -10.69
C PRO A 57 7.07 15.43 -10.65
N LYS A 58 6.45 14.25 -10.85
CA LYS A 58 4.99 14.06 -10.84
C LYS A 58 4.46 13.45 -9.54
N ALA A 59 5.32 13.20 -8.55
CA ALA A 59 4.87 12.67 -7.27
C ALA A 59 4.04 13.72 -6.51
N GLN A 60 2.96 13.27 -5.87
CA GLN A 60 2.01 14.14 -5.14
C GLN A 60 2.62 14.77 -3.88
N MET A 61 3.46 14.03 -3.15
CA MET A 61 4.20 14.54 -2.00
C MET A 61 5.69 14.27 -2.19
N ARG A 62 6.48 15.35 -2.08
CA ARG A 62 7.91 15.36 -2.41
C ARG A 62 8.80 15.92 -1.30
N ASP A 63 8.22 16.47 -0.25
CA ASP A 63 8.98 16.93 0.90
C ASP A 63 9.56 15.72 1.64
N PRO A 64 10.87 15.70 1.92
CA PRO A 64 11.49 14.57 2.61
C PRO A 64 10.92 14.43 4.02
N ILE A 65 10.84 13.18 4.51
CA ILE A 65 10.44 12.83 5.86
C ILE A 65 11.48 11.89 6.47
N SER A 66 11.62 11.93 7.79
CA SER A 66 12.44 11.03 8.58
C SER A 66 11.58 9.99 9.32
N VAL A 67 12.21 8.96 9.89
CA VAL A 67 11.52 8.01 10.79
C VAL A 67 10.90 8.74 11.98
N GLU A 68 11.59 9.74 12.53
CA GLU A 68 11.07 10.56 13.63
C GLU A 68 9.80 11.33 13.22
N ASP A 69 9.76 11.90 12.01
CA ASP A 69 8.56 12.55 11.49
C ASP A 69 7.39 11.58 11.39
N VAL A 70 7.63 10.37 10.89
CA VAL A 70 6.60 9.31 10.82
C VAL A 70 6.11 8.97 12.22
N MET A 71 7.02 8.68 13.15
CA MET A 71 6.70 8.26 14.51
C MET A 71 5.96 9.33 15.33
N ASN A 72 6.25 10.60 15.07
CA ASN A 72 5.56 11.74 15.70
C ASN A 72 4.29 12.19 14.96
N SER A 73 4.00 11.61 13.79
CA SER A 73 2.82 11.96 13.03
C SER A 73 1.54 11.41 13.66
N ARG A 74 0.39 12.02 13.30
CA ARG A 74 -0.92 11.69 13.88
C ARG A 74 -1.24 10.20 13.72
N ALA A 75 -1.57 9.52 14.81
CA ALA A 75 -2.08 8.15 14.79
C ALA A 75 -3.40 8.06 14.01
N ILE A 76 -3.53 7.03 13.15
CA ILE A 76 -4.74 6.75 12.38
C ILE A 76 -5.41 5.49 12.89
N ALA A 77 -4.63 4.40 13.01
CA ALA A 77 -5.06 3.14 13.59
C ALA A 77 -3.80 2.44 14.13
N ASP A 78 -3.67 2.33 15.45
CA ASP A 78 -2.47 1.76 16.09
C ASP A 78 -2.10 0.39 15.49
N PRO A 79 -0.85 0.18 15.01
CA PRO A 79 0.35 1.02 15.19
C PRO A 79 0.60 2.11 14.12
N LEU A 80 -0.25 2.17 13.08
CA LEU A 80 -0.08 2.99 11.89
C LEU A 80 -0.46 4.46 12.12
N LYS A 81 0.36 5.33 11.54
CA LYS A 81 0.24 6.79 11.60
C LYS A 81 -0.08 7.35 10.21
N VAL A 82 -0.35 8.64 10.14
CA VAL A 82 -0.81 9.27 8.90
C VAL A 82 0.24 9.20 7.79
N LEU A 83 1.52 9.21 8.13
CA LEU A 83 2.60 9.08 7.14
C LEU A 83 2.84 7.63 6.68
N ASP A 84 2.28 6.63 7.37
CA ASP A 84 2.23 5.23 6.91
C ASP A 84 1.09 4.98 5.91
N CYS A 85 0.13 5.90 5.84
CA CYS A 85 -1.06 5.75 5.01
C CYS A 85 -0.83 6.32 3.61
N SER A 86 -1.33 5.61 2.58
CA SER A 86 -1.34 6.11 1.21
C SER A 86 -2.16 7.39 1.07
N LEU A 87 -1.75 8.25 0.14
CA LEU A 87 -2.49 9.45 -0.20
C LEU A 87 -3.78 9.11 -0.95
N VAL A 88 -4.79 9.94 -0.78
CA VAL A 88 -5.92 9.99 -1.71
C VAL A 88 -5.47 10.78 -2.94
N SER A 89 -5.51 10.14 -4.10
CA SER A 89 -4.94 10.65 -5.35
C SER A 89 -5.96 10.55 -6.48
N ASP A 90 -6.07 11.62 -7.27
CA ASP A 90 -6.75 11.61 -8.56
C ASP A 90 -5.73 11.41 -9.68
N GLY A 91 -5.92 10.44 -10.55
CA GLY A 91 -4.98 10.16 -11.64
C GLY A 91 -5.42 9.05 -12.59
N GLY A 92 -4.73 8.94 -13.72
CA GLY A 92 -4.95 7.89 -14.72
C GLY A 92 -3.67 7.51 -15.46
N ALA A 93 -3.54 6.23 -15.79
CA ALA A 93 -2.42 5.67 -16.55
C ALA A 93 -2.92 4.59 -17.52
N ALA A 94 -2.21 4.39 -18.63
CA ALA A 94 -2.51 3.36 -19.61
C ALA A 94 -1.22 2.73 -20.14
N VAL A 95 -1.30 1.45 -20.49
CA VAL A 95 -0.22 0.70 -21.15
C VAL A 95 -0.77 0.05 -22.42
N VAL A 96 0.01 0.07 -23.51
CA VAL A 96 -0.34 -0.62 -24.76
C VAL A 96 0.44 -1.93 -24.80
N ILE A 97 -0.29 -3.05 -24.73
CA ILE A 97 0.29 -4.38 -24.75
C ILE A 97 0.05 -5.00 -26.12
N THR A 98 1.09 -5.58 -26.69
CA THR A 98 1.02 -6.24 -27.99
C THR A 98 2.01 -7.39 -28.09
N ARG A 99 1.94 -8.16 -29.18
CA ARG A 99 2.86 -9.27 -29.46
C ARG A 99 4.28 -8.72 -29.72
N GLN A 100 5.29 -9.46 -29.26
CA GLN A 100 6.68 -8.99 -29.29
C GLN A 100 7.21 -8.66 -30.70
N ASP A 101 6.78 -9.41 -31.72
CA ASP A 101 7.15 -9.16 -33.11
C ASP A 101 6.58 -7.83 -33.64
N ARG A 102 5.34 -7.50 -33.27
CA ARG A 102 4.69 -6.23 -33.61
C ARG A 102 5.26 -5.04 -32.83
N ALA A 103 5.76 -5.28 -31.62
CA ALA A 103 6.30 -4.22 -30.77
C ALA A 103 7.57 -3.57 -31.35
N LYS A 104 8.28 -4.25 -32.27
CA LYS A 104 9.49 -3.75 -32.94
C LYS A 104 9.23 -2.56 -33.86
N ASP A 105 8.03 -2.49 -34.44
CA ASP A 105 7.62 -1.41 -35.35
C ASP A 105 7.01 -0.22 -34.59
N GLY A 106 7.01 -0.26 -33.26
CA GLY A 106 6.47 0.79 -32.41
C GLY A 106 7.38 2.02 -32.31
N PRO A 107 6.83 3.18 -31.89
CA PRO A 107 7.58 4.43 -31.76
C PRO A 107 8.59 4.45 -30.59
N HIS A 108 8.57 3.42 -29.72
CA HIS A 108 9.39 3.35 -28.51
C HIS A 108 10.08 1.99 -28.40
N LYS A 109 11.22 1.96 -27.70
CA LYS A 109 11.89 0.71 -27.35
C LYS A 109 10.94 -0.17 -26.53
N PRO A 110 10.58 -1.38 -26.98
CA PRO A 110 9.61 -2.21 -26.28
C PRO A 110 10.18 -2.78 -24.98
N VAL A 111 9.31 -2.93 -23.98
CA VAL A 111 9.58 -3.61 -22.70
C VAL A 111 8.96 -5.01 -22.77
N THR A 112 9.76 -6.05 -22.57
CA THR A 112 9.30 -7.45 -22.66
C THR A 112 8.69 -7.90 -21.34
N LEU A 113 7.45 -8.41 -21.38
CA LEU A 113 6.81 -9.06 -20.24
C LEU A 113 7.37 -10.48 -20.09
N LEU A 114 8.17 -10.72 -19.04
CA LEU A 114 8.79 -12.02 -18.80
C LEU A 114 7.82 -13.05 -18.20
N GLY A 115 6.78 -12.59 -17.50
CA GLY A 115 5.77 -13.45 -16.88
C GLY A 115 4.73 -12.66 -16.09
N TYR A 116 3.63 -13.32 -15.73
CA TYR A 116 2.57 -12.81 -14.88
C TYR A 116 2.05 -13.94 -13.98
N GLY A 117 1.76 -13.63 -12.72
CA GLY A 117 1.19 -14.57 -11.76
C GLY A 117 0.26 -13.85 -10.79
N GLU A 118 -0.82 -14.54 -10.43
CA GLU A 118 -1.83 -14.06 -9.48
C GLU A 118 -2.12 -15.18 -8.49
N GLY A 119 -2.28 -14.82 -7.22
CA GLY A 119 -2.56 -15.77 -6.15
C GLY A 119 -3.31 -15.08 -5.02
N HIS A 120 -4.31 -15.78 -4.47
CA HIS A 120 -5.16 -15.29 -3.38
C HIS A 120 -5.12 -16.31 -2.25
N ALA A 121 -4.70 -15.88 -1.06
CA ALA A 121 -4.70 -16.73 0.14
C ALA A 121 -6.04 -16.63 0.88
N TYR A 122 -6.42 -15.40 1.24
CA TYR A 122 -7.67 -15.05 1.90
C TYR A 122 -7.99 -13.59 1.57
N GLU A 123 -9.29 -13.26 1.46
CA GLU A 123 -9.75 -11.92 1.12
C GLU A 123 -9.92 -11.03 2.36
N HIS A 124 -10.20 -11.66 3.51
CA HIS A 124 -10.63 -10.98 4.72
C HIS A 124 -9.78 -11.40 5.94
N ILE A 125 -9.59 -10.48 6.89
CA ILE A 125 -8.82 -10.71 8.14
C ILE A 125 -9.43 -11.85 8.95
N SER A 126 -10.76 -11.90 9.02
CA SER A 126 -11.54 -12.95 9.69
C SER A 126 -11.32 -14.36 9.14
N GLN A 127 -10.71 -14.49 7.95
CA GLN A 127 -10.39 -15.76 7.30
C GLN A 127 -8.89 -16.05 7.29
N ALA A 128 -8.06 -15.11 7.73
CA ALA A 128 -6.61 -15.28 7.77
C ALA A 128 -6.25 -16.43 8.72
N LYS A 129 -5.34 -17.29 8.27
CA LYS A 129 -4.74 -18.33 9.12
C LYS A 129 -3.47 -17.73 9.73
N ILE A 130 -3.45 -17.67 11.06
CA ILE A 130 -2.26 -17.37 11.87
C ILE A 130 -1.37 -18.60 11.86
#